data_AF-A0A1Q3C1W5-F1
#
_entry.id   AF-A0A1Q3C1W5-F1
#
_cell.length_a   1.000
_cell.length_b   1.000
_cell.length_c   1.000
_cell.angle_alpha   90.00
_cell.angle_beta   90.00
_cell.angle_gamma   90.00
#
_symmetry.space_group_name_H-M   'P 1'
#
loop_
_entity.id
_entity.type
_entity.pdbx_description
1 polymer ?
#
loop_
_entity_poly.entity_id
_entity_poly.type
_entity_poly.pdbx_seq_one_letter_code
_entity_poly.pdbx_strand_id
1 'polypeptide(L)'
;MDLDYALRTNTPAAITAQNTTEKNVAYKKWERSNHMSIMIMKSSISVAIRGAISDSNNAKTYLASMEEQFKGSSKAHASTLVMKILTARYDGTSGVREHIIMINDMASKLKSMEMEISEGFLVHFIMTSLPVQLGPFKINYNTQKQKWKMSELITMYVQEEERLKVERPDFAHLATTVPTRKKLKGNDRGKRKVDLRKSINKASASSTKPMQAPKCHLCSKIRHIRKDCTRFKDWLAKRVMILIL
;
A
#
# COMPACT_ATOMS: atom_id res chain seq x y z
N MET A 1 -38.34 7.36 10.97
CA MET A 1 -38.55 8.56 10.13
C MET A 1 -37.85 8.28 8.79
N ASP A 2 -38.54 8.43 7.66
CA ASP A 2 -37.98 8.12 6.32
C ASP A 2 -37.18 9.35 5.84
N LEU A 3 -35.88 9.37 6.14
CA LEU A 3 -35.04 10.57 6.00
C LEU A 3 -34.66 10.87 4.55
N ASP A 4 -34.51 9.85 3.73
CA ASP A 4 -34.06 9.91 2.34
C ASP A 4 -35.22 9.90 1.32
N TYR A 5 -36.47 10.01 1.79
CA TYR A 5 -37.66 10.12 0.94
C TYR A 5 -37.51 11.20 -0.15
N ALA A 6 -36.96 12.37 0.20
CA ALA A 6 -36.72 13.48 -0.73
C ALA A 6 -35.58 13.23 -1.73
N LEU A 7 -34.68 12.28 -1.46
CA LEU A 7 -33.62 11.88 -2.39
C LEU A 7 -34.14 10.91 -3.45
N ARG A 8 -35.12 10.07 -3.09
CA ARG A 8 -35.71 9.05 -3.99
C ARG A 8 -36.86 9.58 -4.85
N THR A 9 -37.51 10.67 -4.42
CA THR A 9 -38.71 11.22 -5.09
C THR A 9 -38.45 12.59 -5.70
N ASN A 10 -39.15 12.91 -6.79
CA ASN A 10 -39.05 14.23 -7.41
C ASN A 10 -39.72 15.30 -6.55
N THR A 11 -39.25 16.55 -6.67
CA THR A 11 -39.82 17.71 -5.99
C THR A 11 -41.33 17.79 -6.30
N PRO A 12 -42.21 17.72 -5.29
CA PRO A 12 -43.64 17.87 -5.50
C PRO A 12 -43.96 19.28 -6.01
N ALA A 13 -45.03 19.42 -6.79
CA ALA A 13 -45.51 20.73 -7.22
C ALA A 13 -45.81 21.61 -6.00
N ALA A 14 -45.55 22.91 -6.12
CA ALA A 14 -45.82 23.88 -5.07
C ALA A 14 -47.29 23.83 -4.65
N ILE A 15 -47.56 23.95 -3.35
CA ILE A 15 -48.92 23.94 -2.84
C ILE A 15 -49.65 25.20 -3.36
N THR A 16 -50.70 25.03 -4.16
CA THR A 16 -51.68 26.08 -4.51
C THR A 16 -52.94 25.96 -3.64
N ALA A 17 -53.73 27.03 -3.55
CA ALA A 17 -54.92 27.12 -2.69
C ALA A 17 -56.01 26.06 -2.94
N GLN A 18 -55.94 25.30 -4.04
CA GLN A 18 -56.91 24.27 -4.44
C GLN A 18 -56.47 22.83 -4.13
N ASN A 19 -55.40 22.61 -3.37
CA ASN A 19 -54.87 21.26 -3.13
C ASN A 19 -55.67 20.44 -2.12
N THR A 20 -55.80 19.13 -2.40
CA THR A 20 -56.39 18.14 -1.49
C THR A 20 -55.53 17.94 -0.25
N THR A 21 -56.15 17.57 0.87
CA THR A 21 -55.49 17.28 2.15
C THR A 21 -54.31 16.31 2.00
N GLU A 22 -54.46 15.31 1.13
CA GLU A 22 -53.43 14.30 0.85
C GLU A 22 -52.17 14.88 0.16
N LYS A 23 -52.34 15.78 -0.82
CA LYS A 23 -51.21 16.47 -1.47
C LYS A 23 -50.42 17.32 -0.47
N ASN A 24 -51.12 17.97 0.46
CA ASN A 24 -50.49 18.76 1.51
C ASN A 24 -49.69 17.89 2.50
N VAL A 25 -50.21 16.72 2.86
CA VAL A 25 -49.49 15.76 3.72
C VAL A 25 -48.23 15.24 3.02
N ALA A 26 -48.33 14.87 1.74
CA ALA A 26 -47.19 14.39 0.96
C ALA A 26 -46.10 15.46 0.80
N TYR A 27 -46.48 16.71 0.49
CA TYR A 27 -45.55 17.83 0.41
C TYR A 27 -44.82 18.08 1.73
N LYS A 28 -45.55 18.16 2.86
CA LYS A 28 -44.93 18.36 4.19
C LYS A 28 -43.97 17.23 4.57
N LYS A 29 -44.33 15.99 4.23
CA LYS A 29 -43.46 14.82 4.44
C LYS A 29 -42.18 14.95 3.61
N TRP A 30 -42.30 15.32 2.34
CA TRP A 30 -41.17 15.57 1.44
C TRP A 30 -40.28 16.70 1.95
N GLU A 31 -40.86 17.85 2.29
CA GLU A 31 -40.14 19.03 2.78
C GLU A 31 -39.35 18.73 4.06
N ARG A 32 -39.96 18.00 5.01
CA ARG A 32 -39.27 17.56 6.22
C ARG A 32 -38.08 16.65 5.91
N SER A 33 -38.26 15.65 5.04
CA SER A 33 -37.18 14.75 4.61
C SER A 33 -36.07 15.51 3.88
N ASN A 34 -36.43 16.46 3.02
CA ASN A 34 -35.51 17.32 2.28
C ASN A 34 -34.64 18.16 3.23
N HIS A 35 -35.26 18.87 4.17
CA HIS A 35 -34.55 19.69 5.15
C HIS A 35 -33.61 18.85 6.03
N MET A 36 -34.09 17.70 6.52
CA MET A 36 -33.27 16.80 7.34
C MET A 36 -32.09 16.21 6.55
N SER A 37 -32.31 15.80 5.30
CA SER A 37 -31.24 15.31 4.43
C SER A 37 -30.15 16.36 4.22
N ILE A 38 -30.52 17.61 3.93
CA ILE A 38 -29.57 18.72 3.77
C ILE A 38 -28.78 18.96 5.07
N MET A 39 -29.45 18.97 6.23
CA MET A 39 -28.75 19.15 7.50
C MET A 39 -27.76 18.03 7.78
N ILE A 40 -28.15 16.77 7.55
CA ILE A 40 -27.28 15.60 7.74
C ILE A 40 -26.07 15.70 6.80
N MET A 41 -26.29 15.94 5.50
CA MET A 41 -25.22 16.10 4.52
C MET A 41 -24.29 17.26 4.85
N LYS A 42 -24.81 18.43 5.22
CA LYS A 42 -23.97 19.56 5.66
C LYS A 42 -23.15 19.16 6.88
N SER A 43 -23.75 18.50 7.87
CA SER A 43 -23.09 18.12 9.13
C SER A 43 -21.96 17.08 8.96
N SER A 44 -22.06 16.19 7.96
CA SER A 44 -21.02 15.19 7.68
C SER A 44 -19.79 15.76 6.99
N ILE A 45 -19.87 16.99 6.47
CA ILE A 45 -18.78 17.68 5.80
C ILE A 45 -18.07 18.61 6.78
N SER A 46 -16.74 18.49 6.84
CA SER A 46 -15.89 19.39 7.64
C SER A 46 -16.11 20.85 7.25
N VAL A 47 -16.20 21.72 8.26
CA VAL A 47 -16.41 23.16 8.08
C VAL A 47 -15.35 23.78 7.16
N ALA A 48 -14.12 23.25 7.19
CA ALA A 48 -13.00 23.73 6.38
C ALA A 48 -13.21 23.61 4.86
N ILE A 49 -14.03 22.64 4.41
CA ILE A 49 -14.25 22.36 2.98
C ILE A 49 -15.70 22.60 2.56
N ARG A 50 -16.63 22.82 3.51
CA ARG A 50 -18.05 23.02 3.23
C ARG A 50 -18.32 24.23 2.34
N GLY A 51 -17.54 25.30 2.47
CA GLY A 51 -17.70 26.52 1.68
C GLY A 51 -17.39 26.34 0.18
N ALA A 52 -16.76 25.23 -0.22
CA ALA A 52 -16.45 24.94 -1.61
C ALA A 52 -17.62 24.27 -2.36
N ILE A 53 -18.72 23.97 -1.67
CA ILE A 53 -19.89 23.27 -2.23
C ILE A 53 -21.00 24.30 -2.43
N SER A 54 -21.54 24.37 -3.65
CA SER A 54 -22.68 25.23 -3.96
C SER A 54 -23.88 24.90 -3.07
N ASP A 55 -24.45 25.91 -2.42
CA ASP A 55 -25.62 25.71 -1.55
C ASP A 55 -26.88 25.41 -2.37
N SER A 56 -27.81 24.66 -1.77
CA SER A 56 -29.11 24.38 -2.37
C SER A 56 -30.17 24.08 -1.31
N ASN A 57 -31.40 24.53 -1.57
CA ASN A 57 -32.57 24.25 -0.74
C ASN A 57 -33.20 22.87 -1.05
N ASN A 58 -32.72 22.17 -2.07
CA ASN A 58 -33.16 20.83 -2.43
C ASN A 58 -32.03 19.82 -2.18
N ALA A 59 -32.36 18.72 -1.51
CA ALA A 59 -31.42 17.72 -1.06
C ALA A 59 -30.74 17.01 -2.24
N LYS A 60 -31.50 16.73 -3.30
CA LYS A 60 -31.00 16.04 -4.49
C LYS A 60 -30.01 16.90 -5.27
N THR A 61 -30.29 18.19 -5.42
CA THR A 61 -29.39 19.15 -6.06
C THR A 61 -28.16 19.46 -5.21
N TYR A 62 -28.31 19.54 -3.88
CA TYR A 62 -27.17 19.68 -2.97
C TYR A 62 -26.25 18.47 -3.04
N LEU A 63 -26.81 17.24 -3.02
CA LEU A 63 -26.05 16.01 -3.16
C LEU A 63 -25.27 15.96 -4.49
N ALA A 64 -25.88 16.37 -5.60
CA ALA A 64 -25.21 16.45 -6.90
C ALA A 64 -24.05 17.45 -6.89
N SER A 65 -24.21 18.59 -6.21
CA SER A 65 -23.15 19.60 -6.07
C SER A 65 -21.99 19.09 -5.21
N MET A 66 -22.29 18.33 -4.15
CA MET A 66 -21.27 17.63 -3.36
C MET A 66 -20.50 16.61 -4.21
N GLU A 67 -21.22 15.77 -4.95
CA GLU A 67 -20.62 14.74 -5.80
C GLU A 67 -19.66 15.35 -6.81
N GLU A 68 -20.09 16.40 -7.52
CA GLU A 68 -19.26 17.07 -8.52
C GLU A 68 -18.01 17.71 -7.90
N GLN A 69 -18.15 18.37 -6.74
CA GLN A 69 -17.02 19.01 -6.05
C GLN A 69 -15.94 18.01 -5.63
N PHE A 70 -16.32 16.80 -5.21
CA PHE A 70 -15.37 15.77 -4.75
C PHE A 70 -14.95 14.77 -5.83
N LYS A 71 -15.57 14.81 -7.01
CA LYS A 71 -15.22 13.95 -8.15
C LYS A 71 -13.76 14.09 -8.57
N GLY A 72 -13.23 15.31 -8.58
CA GLY A 72 -11.81 15.57 -8.89
C GLY A 72 -10.86 14.96 -7.86
N SER A 73 -11.19 15.05 -6.57
CA SER A 73 -10.43 14.43 -5.49
C SER A 73 -10.45 12.91 -5.57
N SER A 74 -11.60 12.32 -5.94
CA SER A 74 -11.74 10.87 -6.14
C SER A 74 -10.81 10.38 -7.25
N LYS A 75 -10.76 11.08 -8.40
CA LYS A 75 -9.85 10.74 -9.50
C LYS A 75 -8.38 10.84 -9.10
N ALA A 76 -7.97 11.94 -8.45
CA ALA A 76 -6.59 12.11 -8.00
C ALA A 76 -6.19 11.04 -6.97
N HIS A 77 -7.10 10.68 -6.07
CA HIS A 77 -6.88 9.60 -5.12
C HIS A 77 -6.75 8.25 -5.81
N ALA A 78 -7.61 7.95 -6.78
CA ALA A 78 -7.53 6.73 -7.59
C ALA A 78 -6.21 6.66 -8.37
N SER A 79 -5.79 7.74 -9.04
CA SER A 79 -4.47 7.81 -9.70
C SER A 79 -3.33 7.57 -8.73
N THR A 80 -3.41 8.11 -7.51
CA THR A 80 -2.41 7.87 -6.46
C THR A 80 -2.36 6.40 -6.05
N LEU A 81 -3.52 5.74 -5.88
CA LEU A 81 -3.58 4.31 -5.58
C LEU A 81 -3.03 3.45 -6.73
N VAL A 82 -3.38 3.76 -7.97
CA VAL A 82 -2.83 3.08 -9.16
C VAL A 82 -1.30 3.21 -9.19
N MET A 83 -0.77 4.42 -9.00
CA MET A 83 0.66 4.65 -8.98
C MET A 83 1.34 3.87 -7.85
N LYS A 84 0.74 3.86 -6.65
CA LYS A 84 1.25 3.06 -5.52
C LYS A 84 1.25 1.57 -5.81
N ILE A 85 0.19 1.02 -6.40
CA ILE A 85 0.15 -0.38 -6.82
C ILE A 85 1.29 -0.65 -7.80
N LEU A 86 1.37 0.10 -8.90
CA LEU A 86 2.37 -0.10 -9.98
C LEU A 86 3.82 0.02 -9.49
N THR A 87 4.07 0.86 -8.49
CA THR A 87 5.40 1.08 -7.92
C THR A 87 5.69 0.21 -6.69
N ALA A 88 4.69 -0.45 -6.11
CA ALA A 88 4.86 -1.36 -4.99
C ALA A 88 5.70 -2.56 -5.42
N ARG A 89 6.97 -2.53 -5.02
CA ARG A 89 7.90 -3.66 -5.09
C ARG A 89 8.10 -4.19 -3.70
N TYR A 90 8.16 -5.50 -3.57
CA TYR A 90 8.55 -6.09 -2.31
C TYR A 90 10.02 -5.77 -2.03
N ASP A 91 10.26 -5.13 -0.88
CA ASP A 91 11.57 -4.60 -0.49
C ASP A 91 12.43 -5.60 0.29
N GLY A 92 11.87 -6.77 0.64
CA GLY A 92 12.56 -7.79 1.42
C GLY A 92 12.56 -7.55 2.93
N THR A 93 12.00 -6.43 3.40
CA THR A 93 12.05 -6.05 4.82
C THR A 93 10.74 -6.32 5.55
N SER A 94 9.60 -6.02 4.92
CA SER A 94 8.29 -6.51 5.34
C SER A 94 8.17 -7.99 4.98
N GLY A 95 7.28 -8.76 5.63
CA GLY A 95 6.91 -10.08 5.10
C GLY A 95 6.09 -9.91 3.82
N VAL A 96 6.15 -10.87 2.89
CA VAL A 96 5.39 -10.69 1.63
C VAL A 96 3.90 -10.86 1.89
N ARG A 97 3.49 -11.56 2.97
CA ARG A 97 2.08 -11.60 3.36
C ARG A 97 1.55 -10.18 3.57
N GLU A 98 2.31 -9.33 4.26
CA GLU A 98 1.99 -7.92 4.44
C GLU A 98 1.94 -7.19 3.09
N HIS A 99 2.87 -7.47 2.18
CA HIS A 99 2.88 -6.89 0.83
C HIS A 99 1.64 -7.29 0.00
N ILE A 100 1.22 -8.55 0.05
CA ILE A 100 0.01 -9.06 -0.60
C ILE A 100 -1.23 -8.36 -0.05
N ILE A 101 -1.36 -8.30 1.27
CA ILE A 101 -2.49 -7.66 1.95
C ILE A 101 -2.55 -6.16 1.59
N MET A 102 -1.41 -5.48 1.58
CA MET A 102 -1.32 -4.07 1.20
C MET A 102 -1.80 -3.84 -0.25
N ILE A 103 -1.34 -4.64 -1.21
CA ILE A 103 -1.78 -4.53 -2.61
C ILE A 103 -3.29 -4.84 -2.74
N ASN A 104 -3.79 -5.86 -2.04
CA ASN A 104 -5.20 -6.24 -2.07
C ASN A 104 -6.13 -5.19 -1.44
N ASP A 105 -5.70 -4.54 -0.36
CA ASP A 105 -6.41 -3.41 0.25
C ASP A 105 -6.51 -2.23 -0.72
N MET A 106 -5.41 -1.88 -1.39
CA MET A 106 -5.42 -0.82 -2.41
C MET A 106 -6.34 -1.15 -3.59
N ALA A 107 -6.35 -2.40 -4.06
CA ALA A 107 -7.26 -2.84 -5.12
C ALA A 107 -8.74 -2.80 -4.67
N SER A 108 -9.02 -3.16 -3.42
CA SER A 108 -10.37 -3.06 -2.83
C SER A 108 -10.85 -1.60 -2.75
N LYS A 109 -9.96 -0.66 -2.42
CA LYS A 109 -10.26 0.77 -2.45
C LYS A 109 -10.55 1.26 -3.87
N LEU A 110 -9.79 0.81 -4.87
CA LEU A 110 -10.06 1.14 -6.27
C LEU A 110 -11.41 0.59 -6.75
N LYS A 111 -11.81 -0.60 -6.29
CA LYS A 111 -13.15 -1.15 -6.58
C LYS A 111 -14.29 -0.25 -6.07
N SER A 112 -14.12 0.40 -4.91
CA SER A 112 -15.10 1.38 -4.41
C SER A 112 -15.18 2.67 -5.22
N MET A 113 -14.20 2.92 -6.10
CA MET A 113 -14.11 4.07 -7.01
C MET A 113 -14.43 3.68 -8.45
N GLU A 114 -15.17 2.59 -8.67
CA GLU A 114 -15.54 2.05 -9.99
C GLU A 114 -14.34 1.63 -10.86
N MET A 115 -13.17 1.41 -10.25
CA MET A 115 -11.94 0.96 -10.92
C MET A 115 -11.61 -0.47 -10.48
N GLU A 116 -12.48 -1.42 -10.82
CA GLU A 116 -12.29 -2.81 -10.44
C GLU A 116 -11.09 -3.46 -11.16
N ILE A 117 -10.19 -4.04 -10.39
CA ILE A 117 -9.07 -4.84 -10.89
C ILE A 117 -9.47 -6.31 -10.80
N SER A 118 -9.42 -7.02 -11.93
CA SER A 118 -9.70 -8.46 -11.93
C SER A 118 -8.75 -9.22 -11.01
N GLU A 119 -9.29 -10.19 -10.25
CA GLU A 119 -8.50 -10.99 -9.30
C GLU A 119 -7.30 -11.66 -9.99
N GLY A 120 -7.49 -12.22 -11.18
CA GLY A 120 -6.41 -12.85 -11.95
C GLY A 120 -5.29 -11.88 -12.31
N PHE A 121 -5.62 -10.66 -12.74
CA PHE A 121 -4.61 -9.63 -12.99
C PHE A 121 -3.84 -9.28 -11.71
N LEU A 122 -4.55 -9.11 -10.59
CA LEU A 122 -3.94 -8.76 -9.31
C LEU A 122 -2.97 -9.83 -8.81
N VAL A 123 -3.34 -11.11 -8.94
CA VAL A 123 -2.46 -12.24 -8.63
C VAL A 123 -1.19 -12.20 -9.50
N HIS A 124 -1.33 -12.05 -10.82
CA HIS A 124 -0.17 -11.93 -11.71
C HIS A 124 0.69 -10.70 -11.36
N PHE A 125 0.06 -9.57 -11.06
CA PHE A 125 0.74 -8.35 -10.67
C PHE A 125 1.62 -8.57 -9.43
N ILE A 126 1.04 -9.15 -8.37
CA ILE A 126 1.76 -9.50 -7.14
C ILE A 126 2.93 -10.43 -7.46
N MET A 127 2.72 -11.49 -8.24
CA MET A 127 3.78 -12.42 -8.64
C MET A 127 4.93 -11.74 -9.40
N THR A 128 4.66 -10.67 -10.14
CA THR A 128 5.69 -9.87 -10.82
C THR A 128 6.42 -8.89 -9.90
N SER A 129 5.81 -8.52 -8.77
CA SER A 129 6.38 -7.62 -7.76
C SER A 129 7.33 -8.32 -6.78
N LEU A 130 7.29 -9.66 -6.74
CA LEU A 130 8.12 -10.48 -5.85
C LEU A 130 9.62 -10.36 -6.17
N PRO A 131 10.47 -10.45 -5.14
CA PRO A 131 11.91 -10.33 -5.28
C PRO A 131 12.49 -11.60 -5.90
N VAL A 132 13.71 -11.50 -6.45
CA VAL A 132 14.37 -12.63 -7.15
C VAL A 132 14.64 -13.81 -6.20
N GLN A 133 14.77 -13.55 -4.90
CA GLN A 133 14.98 -14.54 -3.85
C GLN A 133 13.82 -15.54 -3.74
N LEU A 134 12.62 -15.14 -4.15
CA LEU A 134 11.41 -15.98 -4.23
C LEU A 134 11.26 -16.64 -5.62
N GLY A 135 12.37 -16.80 -6.35
CA GLY A 135 12.41 -17.46 -7.65
C GLY A 135 11.72 -18.85 -7.68
N PRO A 136 12.01 -19.77 -6.74
CA PRO A 136 11.35 -21.08 -6.70
C PRO A 136 9.83 -21.00 -6.60
N PHE A 137 9.31 -20.08 -5.76
CA PHE A 137 7.87 -19.81 -5.65
C PHE A 137 7.26 -19.34 -6.97
N LYS A 138 7.95 -18.44 -7.68
CA LYS A 138 7.53 -17.95 -9.00
C LYS A 138 7.53 -19.05 -10.05
N ILE A 139 8.50 -19.96 -10.01
CA ILE A 139 8.55 -21.13 -10.90
C ILE A 139 7.34 -22.02 -10.63
N ASN A 140 7.08 -22.36 -9.36
CA ASN A 140 5.92 -23.18 -8.97
C ASN A 140 4.61 -22.58 -9.52
N TYR A 141 4.38 -21.29 -9.28
CA TYR A 141 3.23 -20.58 -9.82
C TYR A 141 3.14 -20.68 -11.36
N ASN A 142 4.22 -20.37 -12.08
CA ASN A 142 4.23 -20.39 -13.55
C ASN A 142 4.03 -21.79 -14.15
N THR A 143 4.43 -22.85 -13.44
CA THR A 143 4.26 -24.24 -13.91
C THR A 143 2.85 -24.78 -13.71
N GLN A 144 2.05 -24.16 -12.84
CA GLN A 144 0.69 -24.59 -12.59
C GLN A 144 -0.25 -24.05 -13.68
N LYS A 145 -1.02 -24.97 -14.29
CA LYS A 145 -2.00 -24.62 -15.34
C LYS A 145 -3.27 -23.98 -14.79
N GLN A 146 -3.57 -24.18 -13.51
CA GLN A 146 -4.74 -23.61 -12.88
C GLN A 146 -4.49 -22.15 -12.49
N LYS A 147 -5.52 -21.32 -12.66
CA LYS A 147 -5.47 -19.92 -12.20
C LYS A 147 -5.62 -19.89 -10.69
N TRP A 148 -4.67 -19.24 -10.03
CA TRP A 148 -4.73 -19.08 -8.59
C TRP A 148 -5.69 -17.97 -8.20
N LYS A 149 -6.43 -18.21 -7.12
CA LYS A 149 -7.18 -17.19 -6.38
C LYS A 149 -6.28 -16.48 -5.37
N MET A 150 -6.73 -15.33 -4.87
CA MET A 150 -5.99 -14.59 -3.85
C MET A 150 -5.80 -15.41 -2.57
N SER A 151 -6.80 -16.21 -2.18
CA SER A 151 -6.74 -17.09 -1.01
C SER A 151 -5.67 -18.18 -1.15
N GLU A 152 -5.53 -18.75 -2.35
CA GLU A 152 -4.51 -19.76 -2.65
C GLU A 152 -3.12 -19.14 -2.67
N LEU A 153 -2.97 -17.95 -3.25
CA LEU A 153 -1.72 -17.20 -3.25
C LEU A 153 -1.23 -16.92 -1.82
N ILE A 154 -2.12 -16.43 -0.94
CA ILE A 154 -1.78 -16.19 0.47
C ILE A 154 -1.36 -17.48 1.16
N THR A 155 -2.08 -18.58 0.95
CA THR A 155 -1.81 -19.87 1.60
C THR A 155 -0.45 -20.42 1.18
N MET A 156 -0.21 -20.51 -0.13
CA MET A 156 1.04 -21.01 -0.68
C MET A 156 2.22 -20.13 -0.26
N TYR A 157 1.99 -18.83 -0.15
CA TYR A 157 3.03 -17.89 0.24
C TYR A 157 3.42 -18.06 1.73
N VAL A 158 2.45 -18.20 2.64
CA VAL A 158 2.72 -18.48 4.07
C VAL A 158 3.58 -19.74 4.24
N GLN A 159 3.26 -20.79 3.48
CA GLN A 159 4.04 -22.03 3.49
C GLN A 159 5.48 -21.83 2.99
N GLU A 160 5.66 -21.06 1.91
CA GLU A 160 7.00 -20.74 1.39
C GLU A 160 7.81 -19.90 2.39
N GLU A 161 7.16 -19.00 3.11
CA GLU A 161 7.79 -18.16 4.13
C GLU A 161 8.28 -18.97 5.33
N GLU A 162 7.52 -20.00 5.76
CA GLU A 162 7.96 -20.97 6.76
C GLU A 162 9.14 -21.82 6.26
N ARG A 163 9.09 -22.30 5.00
CA ARG A 163 10.18 -23.03 4.38
C ARG A 163 11.47 -22.21 4.35
N LEU A 164 11.38 -20.93 3.96
CA LEU A 164 12.52 -20.02 3.90
C LEU A 164 13.15 -19.75 5.27
N LYS A 165 12.35 -19.67 6.34
CA LYS A 165 12.86 -19.54 7.72
C LYS A 165 13.70 -20.74 8.14
N VAL A 166 13.33 -21.95 7.70
CA VAL A 166 14.05 -23.19 7.99
C VAL A 166 15.33 -23.30 7.15
N GLU A 167 15.24 -23.02 5.85
CA GLU A 167 16.38 -23.19 4.92
C GLU A 167 17.41 -22.06 4.99
N ARG A 168 17.00 -20.86 5.42
CA ARG A 168 17.87 -19.68 5.52
C ARG A 168 17.63 -18.94 6.83
N PRO A 169 18.30 -19.35 7.93
CA PRO A 169 18.17 -18.69 9.23
C PRO A 169 18.53 -17.19 9.17
N ASP A 170 19.45 -16.79 8.30
CA ASP A 170 19.83 -15.38 8.09
C ASP A 170 18.70 -14.54 7.44
N PHE A 171 17.73 -15.18 6.79
CA PHE A 171 16.51 -14.54 6.26
C PHE A 171 15.48 -14.27 7.38
N ALA A 172 15.57 -15.00 8.50
CA ALA A 172 14.66 -14.85 9.64
C ALA A 172 14.87 -13.52 10.40
N HIS A 173 16.06 -12.91 10.28
CA HIS A 173 16.39 -11.61 10.88
C HIS A 173 15.74 -10.40 10.20
N LEU A 174 15.06 -10.58 9.05
CA LEU A 174 14.24 -9.53 8.44
C LEU A 174 12.78 -9.58 8.91
N ALA A 175 12.27 -10.74 9.35
CA ALA A 175 10.85 -10.95 9.66
C ALA A 175 10.49 -10.82 11.16
N THR A 176 11.44 -10.49 12.04
CA THR A 176 11.14 -10.32 13.48
C THR A 176 11.88 -9.13 14.10
N THR A 177 11.36 -7.93 13.87
CA THR A 177 11.47 -6.85 14.87
C THR A 177 10.10 -6.41 15.30
N VAL A 178 9.40 -7.28 16.04
CA VAL A 178 8.40 -6.83 17.00
C VAL A 178 9.20 -6.29 18.20
N PRO A 179 9.11 -5.01 18.58
CA PRO A 179 9.83 -4.50 19.74
C PRO A 179 9.15 -5.01 21.00
N THR A 180 9.47 -6.23 21.41
CA THR A 180 9.17 -6.69 22.77
C THR A 180 10.13 -5.95 23.70
N ARG A 181 9.56 -4.98 24.44
CA ARG A 181 10.17 -4.35 25.61
C ARG A 181 10.75 -5.42 26.52
N LYS A 182 12.06 -5.68 26.41
CA LYS A 182 12.79 -6.43 27.44
C LYS A 182 12.89 -5.53 28.67
N LYS A 183 12.11 -5.88 29.68
CA LYS A 183 12.25 -5.39 31.05
C LYS A 183 13.72 -5.48 31.46
N LEU A 184 14.31 -4.33 31.79
CA LEU A 184 15.52 -4.27 32.61
C LEU A 184 15.23 -5.06 33.90
N LYS A 185 15.96 -6.13 34.13
CA LYS A 185 16.09 -6.73 35.46
C LYS A 185 17.54 -6.53 35.84
N GLY A 186 17.76 -5.55 36.73
CA GLY A 186 19.06 -5.28 37.30
C GLY A 186 19.54 -6.47 38.13
N ASN A 187 20.86 -6.64 38.16
CA ASN A 187 21.51 -7.03 39.39
C ASN A 187 22.88 -6.37 39.46
N ASP A 188 23.02 -5.57 40.49
CA ASP A 188 24.25 -4.93 40.92
C ASP A 188 25.08 -5.94 41.73
N ARG A 189 26.41 -5.85 41.57
CA ARG A 189 27.50 -6.10 42.53
C ARG A 189 28.65 -6.89 41.92
N GLY A 190 29.76 -6.18 41.70
CA GLY A 190 31.05 -6.78 41.41
C GLY A 190 32.14 -5.75 41.10
N LYS A 191 32.54 -4.95 42.10
CA LYS A 191 33.71 -4.07 42.04
C LYS A 191 34.96 -4.87 41.62
N ARG A 192 35.70 -4.39 40.62
CA ARG A 192 37.17 -4.22 40.70
C ARG A 192 37.66 -3.25 39.61
N LYS A 193 38.54 -2.37 40.08
CA LYS A 193 39.17 -1.22 39.42
C LYS A 193 40.38 -1.67 38.60
N VAL A 194 40.68 -0.90 37.53
CA VAL A 194 42.05 -0.56 37.04
C VAL A 194 42.74 -1.73 36.28
N ASP A 195 43.29 -1.61 35.07
CA ASP A 195 44.26 -0.62 34.59
C ASP A 195 44.37 -0.59 33.05
N LEU A 196 44.75 0.58 32.54
CA LEU A 196 45.17 0.83 31.16
C LEU A 196 46.67 0.50 31.05
N ARG A 197 47.06 -0.59 30.36
CA ARG A 197 48.43 -0.70 29.81
C ARG A 197 48.51 -1.41 28.45
N LYS A 198 49.33 -0.76 27.63
CA LYS A 198 49.74 -0.96 26.24
C LYS A 198 50.79 -2.09 26.15
N SER A 199 50.72 -2.95 25.14
CA SER A 199 51.85 -3.70 24.54
C SER A 199 51.36 -4.27 23.20
N ILE A 200 51.72 -3.74 22.03
CA ILE A 200 52.96 -3.95 21.25
C ILE A 200 53.39 -5.43 21.17
N ASN A 201 53.15 -5.97 19.98
CA ASN A 201 53.84 -6.99 19.18
C ASN A 201 54.33 -8.29 19.83
N LYS A 202 53.78 -9.41 19.34
CA LYS A 202 54.58 -10.60 19.02
C LYS A 202 54.00 -11.29 17.78
N ALA A 203 54.83 -11.38 16.75
CA ALA A 203 54.58 -12.12 15.53
C ALA A 203 54.70 -13.63 15.79
N SER A 204 53.87 -14.41 15.13
CA SER A 204 54.12 -15.82 14.83
C SER A 204 53.41 -16.12 13.52
N ALA A 205 54.21 -16.43 12.49
CA ALA A 205 53.77 -16.69 11.13
C ALA A 205 53.14 -18.07 11.00
N SER A 206 52.05 -18.17 10.22
CA SER A 206 51.65 -19.42 9.57
C SER A 206 50.60 -19.16 8.48
N SER A 207 50.98 -19.49 7.24
CA SER A 207 50.14 -19.79 6.06
C SER A 207 49.38 -18.64 5.37
N THR A 208 50.01 -18.15 4.30
CA THR A 208 49.48 -17.34 3.20
C THR A 208 48.37 -18.08 2.42
N LYS A 209 47.17 -17.50 2.36
CA LYS A 209 46.21 -17.70 1.26
C LYS A 209 46.02 -16.35 0.54
N PRO A 210 46.13 -16.27 -0.80
CA PRO A 210 46.02 -15.00 -1.50
C PRO A 210 44.57 -14.49 -1.42
N MET A 211 44.42 -13.30 -0.84
CA MET A 211 43.16 -12.54 -0.79
C MET A 211 42.79 -12.14 -2.23
N GLN A 212 41.85 -12.86 -2.85
CA GLN A 212 41.36 -12.50 -4.18
C GLN A 212 40.71 -11.11 -4.11
N ALA A 213 41.32 -10.13 -4.77
CA ALA A 213 40.80 -8.78 -4.85
C ALA A 213 39.36 -8.79 -5.43
N PRO A 214 38.46 -7.90 -4.94
CA PRO A 214 37.08 -7.87 -5.39
C PRO A 214 37.01 -7.69 -6.91
N LYS A 215 36.33 -8.64 -7.55
CA LYS A 215 36.08 -8.70 -8.98
C LYS A 215 34.72 -8.08 -9.27
N CYS A 216 34.66 -7.21 -10.26
CA CYS A 216 33.43 -6.58 -10.68
C CYS A 216 32.49 -7.62 -11.30
N HIS A 217 31.34 -7.90 -10.67
CA HIS A 217 30.36 -8.87 -11.17
C HIS A 217 29.76 -8.55 -12.54
N LEU A 218 29.95 -7.34 -13.08
CA LEU A 218 29.40 -6.96 -14.39
C LEU A 218 30.37 -7.18 -15.54
N CYS A 219 31.67 -6.95 -15.32
CA CYS A 219 32.69 -7.05 -16.39
C CYS A 219 33.77 -8.09 -16.10
N SER A 220 33.67 -8.80 -14.97
CA SER A 220 34.59 -9.82 -14.49
C SER A 220 36.05 -9.36 -14.34
N LYS A 221 36.32 -8.06 -14.40
CA LYS A 221 37.65 -7.48 -14.17
C LYS A 221 37.90 -7.28 -12.67
N ILE A 222 39.10 -7.63 -12.24
CA ILE A 222 39.62 -7.41 -10.89
C ILE A 222 40.01 -5.92 -10.76
N ARG A 223 40.00 -5.36 -9.53
CA ARG A 223 40.47 -4.00 -9.14
C ARG A 223 39.38 -2.93 -8.97
N HIS A 224 38.10 -3.22 -9.23
CA HIS A 224 36.99 -2.30 -8.97
C HIS A 224 35.70 -3.06 -8.64
N ILE A 225 34.78 -2.40 -7.94
CA ILE A 225 33.44 -2.92 -7.63
C ILE A 225 32.41 -2.38 -8.62
N ARG A 226 31.19 -2.95 -8.65
CA ARG A 226 30.13 -2.59 -9.62
C ARG A 226 29.85 -1.10 -9.71
N LYS A 227 29.93 -0.37 -8.59
CA LYS A 227 29.69 1.09 -8.50
C LYS A 227 30.69 1.91 -9.32
N ASP A 228 31.90 1.39 -9.50
CA ASP A 228 33.00 2.07 -10.19
C ASP A 228 33.27 1.50 -11.59
N CYS A 229 32.40 0.59 -12.06
CA CYS A 229 32.50 -0.01 -13.37
C CYS A 229 32.06 0.96 -14.46
N THR A 230 32.97 1.35 -15.35
CA THR A 230 32.66 2.20 -16.51
C THR A 230 31.59 1.59 -17.41
N ARG A 231 31.66 0.28 -17.69
CA ARG A 231 30.59 -0.43 -18.42
C ARG A 231 29.22 -0.34 -17.73
N PHE A 232 29.16 -0.31 -16.40
CA PHE A 232 27.90 -0.16 -15.66
C PHE A 232 27.37 1.27 -15.78
N LYS A 233 28.25 2.27 -15.70
CA LYS A 233 27.90 3.68 -15.87
C LYS A 233 27.42 3.98 -17.29
N ASP A 234 28.08 3.42 -18.31
CA ASP A 234 27.66 3.56 -19.72
C ASP A 234 26.32 2.85 -19.98
N TRP A 235 26.10 1.69 -19.36
CA TRP A 235 24.82 0.98 -19.44
C TRP A 235 23.69 1.76 -18.76
N LEU A 236 23.96 2.42 -17.63
CA LEU A 236 23.01 3.33 -16.99
C LEU A 236 22.71 4.54 -17.88
N ALA A 237 23.72 5.19 -18.45
CA ALA A 237 23.55 6.35 -19.31
C ALA A 237 22.70 6.05 -20.55
N LYS A 238 22.85 4.87 -21.16
CA LYS A 238 22.02 4.42 -22.29
C LYS A 238 20.57 4.07 -21.90
N ARG A 239 20.33 3.68 -20.65
CA ARG A 239 18.97 3.40 -20.14
C ARG A 239 18.23 4.63 -19.64
N VAL A 240 18.94 5.66 -19.16
CA VAL A 240 18.33 6.95 -18.78
C VAL A 240 17.78 7.69 -20.01
N MET A 241 18.38 7.48 -21.18
CA MET A 241 17.86 8.02 -22.46
C MET A 241 16.54 7.40 -22.95
N ILE A 242 16.11 6.25 -22.41
CA ILE A 242 14.84 5.58 -22.78
C ILE A 242 13.67 6.05 -21.88
N LEU A 243 13.94 6.85 -20.85
CA LEU A 243 12.92 7.36 -19.91
C LEU A 243 12.52 8.83 -20.18
N ILE A 244 12.99 9.44 -21.28
CA ILE A 244 12.69 10.85 -21.65
C ILE A 244 12.05 10.96 -23.05
N LEU A 245 11.60 9.86 -23.66
CA LEU A 245 10.71 9.85 -24.84
C LEU A 245 9.48 8.99 -24.53
#